data_AF-A0A7K2P9T8-F1
#
_entry.id   AF-A0A7K2P9T8-F1
#
_cell.length_a   1.000
_cell.length_b   1.000
_cell.length_c   1.000
_cell.angle_alpha   90.00
_cell.angle_beta   90.00
_cell.angle_gamma   90.00
#
_symmetry.space_group_name_H-M   'P 1'
#
loop_
_entity.id
_entity.type
_entity.pdbx_description
1 polymer ?
#
loop_
_entity_poly.entity_id
_entity_poly.type
_entity_poly.pdbx_seq_one_letter_code
_entity_poly.pdbx_strand_id
1 'polypeptide(L)' 'MSTYSFLIRRVLQALAVVLLVTVVVFCLLHALPGGPARGILGPQATASQIAAFNHEQGLDKPLPVQYVYYLNQLVHGDL' A
#
# COMPACT_ATOMS: atom_id res chain seq x y z
N MET A 1 -14.66 -22.14 26.92
CA MET A 1 -14.02 -21.46 25.77
C MET A 1 -12.72 -20.86 26.25
N SER A 2 -11.58 -21.40 25.82
CA SER A 2 -10.27 -21.03 26.34
C SER A 2 -9.92 -19.58 25.94
N THR A 3 -9.52 -18.75 26.91
CA THR A 3 -9.24 -17.31 26.75
C THR A 3 -8.29 -17.00 25.58
N TYR A 4 -7.35 -17.91 25.29
CA TYR A 4 -6.45 -17.85 24.14
C TYR A 4 -7.16 -17.84 22.79
N SER A 5 -8.21 -18.65 22.62
CA SER A 5 -9.01 -18.68 21.38
C SER A 5 -9.74 -17.36 21.14
N PHE A 6 -10.19 -16.68 22.22
CA PHE A 6 -10.83 -15.38 22.13
C PHE A 6 -9.83 -14.30 21.72
N LEU A 7 -8.63 -14.27 22.32
CA LEU A 7 -7.56 -13.34 21.97
C LEU A 7 -7.12 -13.50 20.51
N ILE A 8 -6.87 -14.73 20.04
CA ILE A 8 -6.48 -15.01 18.66
C ILE A 8 -7.55 -14.52 17.69
N ARG A 9 -8.83 -14.84 17.95
CA ARG A 9 -9.94 -14.42 17.09
C ARG A 9 -10.04 -12.90 17.00
N ARG A 10 -9.82 -12.19 18.11
CA ARG A 10 -9.86 -10.73 18.15
C ARG A 10 -8.69 -10.08 17.43
N VAL A 11 -7.48 -10.64 17.54
CA VAL A 11 -6.31 -10.18 16.78
C VAL A 11 -6.51 -10.42 15.28
N LEU A 12 -7.02 -11.59 14.88
CA LEU A 12 -7.32 -11.87 13.47
C LEU A 12 -8.39 -10.92 12.91
N GLN A 13 -9.43 -10.62 13.68
CA GLN A 13 -10.44 -9.63 13.29
C GLN A 13 -9.84 -8.23 13.12
N ALA A 14 -9.01 -7.78 14.06
CA ALA A 14 -8.32 -6.49 13.96
C ALA A 14 -7.41 -6.46 12.72
N LEU A 15 -6.63 -7.51 12.49
CA LEU A 15 -5.72 -7.61 11.35
C LEU A 15 -6.48 -7.63 10.02
N ALA A 16 -7.64 -8.29 9.96
CA ALA A 16 -8.51 -8.28 8.79
C ALA A 16 -9.08 -6.88 8.50
N VAL A 17 -9.49 -6.15 9.54
CA VAL A 17 -9.96 -4.75 9.39
C VAL A 17 -8.84 -3.85 8.90
N VAL A 18 -7.65 -3.94 9.50
CA VAL A 18 -6.47 -3.18 9.06
C VAL A 18 -6.14 -3.51 7.60
N LEU A 19 -6.10 -4.79 7.24
CA LEU A 19 -5.83 -5.22 5.88
C LEU A 19 -6.86 -4.64 4.90
N LEU A 20 -8.15 -4.68 5.24
CA LEU A 20 -9.20 -4.08 4.41
C LEU A 20 -9.00 -2.57 4.24
N VAL A 21 -8.68 -1.84 5.31
CA VAL A 21 -8.39 -0.40 5.23
C VAL A 21 -7.17 -0.13 4.35
N THR A 22 -6.08 -0.90 4.48
CA THR A 22 -4.89 -0.74 3.65
C THR A 22 -5.16 -0.99 2.16
N VAL A 23 -6.01 -1.96 1.82
CA VAL A 23 -6.45 -2.19 0.44
C VAL A 23 -7.22 -0.98 -0.08
N VAL A 24 -8.14 -0.43 0.72
CA VAL A 24 -8.91 0.76 0.33
C VAL A 24 -7.98 1.95 0.09
N VAL A 25 -7.05 2.22 1.00
CA VAL A 25 -6.06 3.30 0.86
C VAL A 25 -5.17 3.07 -0.38
N PHE A 26 -4.69 1.85 -0.60
CA PHE A 26 -3.91 1.49 -1.77
C PHE A 26 -4.67 1.77 -3.07
N CYS A 27 -5.95 1.38 -3.12
CA CYS A 27 -6.83 1.66 -4.26
C CYS A 27 -7.06 3.16 -4.45
N LEU A 28 -7.26 3.93 -3.38
CA LEU A 28 -7.43 5.38 -3.44
C LEU A 28 -6.18 6.07 -4.01
N LEU A 29 -4.98 5.65 -3.59
CA LEU A 29 -3.72 6.16 -4.11
C LEU A 29 -3.54 5.82 -5.60
N HIS A 30 -3.94 4.63 -6.02
CA HIS A 30 -3.90 4.22 -7.44
C HIS A 30 -4.99 4.87 -8.29
N ALA A 31 -6.10 5.29 -7.69
CA ALA A 31 -7.17 6.02 -8.36
C ALA A 31 -6.81 7.50 -8.59
N LEU A 32 -5.69 7.99 -8.04
CA LEU A 32 -5.23 9.35 -8.29
C LEU A 32 -4.95 9.57 -9.79
N PRO A 33 -5.36 10.71 -10.36
CA PRO A 33 -5.17 11.00 -11.78
C PRO A 33 -3.67 11.08 -12.13
N GLY A 34 -3.24 10.11 -12.94
CA GLY A 34 -1.83 9.95 -13.34
C GLY A 34 -0.97 9.14 -12.38
N GLY A 35 -1.61 8.38 -11.47
CA GLY A 35 -0.99 7.30 -10.72
C GLY A 35 -0.33 7.72 -9.40
N PRO A 36 0.08 6.73 -8.58
CA PRO A 36 0.66 6.96 -7.25
C PRO A 36 1.93 7.83 -7.30
N ALA A 37 2.75 7.67 -8.33
CA ALA A 37 3.96 8.48 -8.52
C ALA A 37 3.68 9.97 -8.70
N ARG A 38 2.58 10.37 -9.36
CA ARG A 38 2.19 11.79 -9.40
C ARG A 38 1.71 12.31 -8.06
N GLY A 39 1.08 11.47 -7.25
CA GLY A 39 0.70 11.81 -5.88
C GLY A 39 1.92 12.13 -5.02
N ILE A 40 3.01 11.37 -5.19
CA ILE A 40 4.24 11.51 -4.39
C ILE A 40 5.15 12.62 -4.94
N LEU A 41 5.43 12.63 -6.25
CA LEU A 41 6.34 13.61 -6.88
C LEU A 41 5.68 14.99 -7.08
N GLY A 42 4.35 15.06 -6.97
CA GLY A 42 3.58 16.27 -7.17
C GLY A 42 3.28 16.60 -8.64
N PRO A 43 2.44 17.64 -8.88
CA PRO A 43 1.91 17.96 -10.21
C PRO A 43 2.94 18.52 -11.20
N GLN A 44 4.12 18.92 -10.73
CA GLN A 44 5.21 19.46 -11.56
C GLN A 44 6.16 18.37 -12.10
N ALA A 45 5.96 17.11 -11.69
CA ALA A 45 6.83 16.01 -12.10
C ALA A 45 6.74 15.76 -13.61
N THR A 46 7.89 15.75 -14.28
CA THR A 46 7.98 15.41 -15.69
C THR A 46 7.71 13.93 -15.93
N ALA A 47 7.30 13.56 -17.15
CA ALA A 47 7.03 12.17 -17.49
C ALA A 47 8.24 11.24 -17.28
N SER A 48 9.46 11.74 -17.50
CA SER A 48 10.70 10.99 -17.27
C SER A 48 10.97 10.77 -15.78
N GLN A 49 10.71 11.76 -14.93
CA GLN A 49 10.82 11.61 -13.47
C GLN A 49 9.81 10.61 -12.92
N ILE A 50 8.57 10.64 -13.43
CA ILE A 50 7.53 9.67 -13.07
C ILE A 50 7.94 8.25 -13.48
N ALA A 51 8.46 8.06 -14.69
CA ALA A 51 8.91 6.75 -15.16
C ALA A 51 10.11 6.21 -14.35
N ALA A 52 11.10 7.06 -14.06
CA ALA A 52 12.24 6.68 -13.23
C ALA A 52 11.80 6.29 -11.81
N PHE A 53 10.92 7.09 -11.20
CA PHE A 53 10.38 6.80 -9.87
C PHE A 53 9.54 5.53 -9.84
N ASN A 54 8.69 5.31 -10.87
CA ASN A 54 7.93 4.07 -10.98
C ASN A 54 8.84 2.85 -11.03
N HIS A 55 9.98 2.95 -11.73
CA HIS A 55 10.94 1.88 -11.83
C HIS A 55 11.64 1.62 -10.50
N GLU A 56 12.13 2.68 -9.84
CA GLU A 56 12.83 2.59 -8.55
C GLU A 56 11.92 2.07 -7.42
N GLN A 57 10.67 2.53 -7.39
CA GLN A 57 9.69 2.11 -6.39
C GLN A 57 8.95 0.82 -6.77
N GLY A 58 9.22 0.25 -7.95
CA GLY A 58 8.57 -0.97 -8.42
C GLY A 58 7.08 -0.80 -8.72
N LEU A 59 6.61 0.42 -8.96
CA LEU A 59 5.24 0.73 -9.41
C LEU A 59 4.96 0.26 -10.86
N ASP A 60 6.00 -0.19 -11.57
CA ASP A 60 5.89 -0.89 -12.85
C ASP A 60 5.52 -2.38 -12.70
N LYS A 61 5.55 -2.94 -11.48
CA LYS A 61 5.27 -4.37 -11.22
C LYS A 61 3.76 -4.65 -11.20
N PRO A 62 3.32 -5.91 -11.30
CA PRO A 62 1.89 -6.26 -11.15
C PRO A 62 1.32 -5.76 -9.81
N LEU A 63 0.06 -5.29 -9.80
CA LEU A 63 -0.61 -4.74 -8.61
C LEU A 63 -0.47 -5.60 -7.33
N PRO A 64 -0.58 -6.95 -7.39
CA PRO A 64 -0.38 -7.77 -6.19
C PRO A 64 1.03 -7.61 -5.59
N VAL A 65 2.05 -7.47 -6.44
CA VAL A 65 3.43 -7.27 -6.01
C VAL A 65 3.60 -5.89 -5.38
N GLN A 66 3.01 -4.85 -5.99
CA GLN A 66 3.02 -3.49 -5.44
C GLN A 66 2.36 -3.43 -4.05
N TYR A 67 1.24 -4.13 -3.87
CA TYR A 67 0.55 -4.18 -2.59
C TYR A 67 1.40 -4.87 -1.50
N VAL A 68 2.14 -5.93 -1.82
CA VAL A 68 3.06 -6.58 -0.87
C VAL A 68 4.22 -5.65 -0.50
N TYR A 69 4.79 -4.91 -1.46
CA TYR A 69 5.80 -3.90 -1.16
C TYR A 69 5.26 -2.79 -0.26
N TYR A 70 4.07 -2.28 -0.55
CA TYR A 70 3.38 -1.28 0.27
C TYR A 70 3.14 -1.77 1.70
N LEU A 71 2.64 -3.01 1.87
CA LEU A 71 2.48 -3.61 3.20
C LEU A 71 3.81 -3.77 3.93
N ASN A 72 4.88 -4.14 3.24
CA ASN A 72 6.20 -4.28 3.85
C ASN A 72 6.73 -2.93 4.35
N GLN A 73 6.62 -1.86 3.55
CA GLN A 73 6.97 -0.49 3.95
C GLN A 73 6.12 -0.02 5.14
N LEU A 74 4.81 -0.26 5.10
CA LEU A 74 3.87 0.08 6.17
C LEU A 74 4.23 -0.58 7.51
N VAL A 75 4.63 -1.86 7.49
CA VAL A 75 5.04 -2.60 8.70
C VAL A 75 6.38 -2.10 9.26
N HIS A 76 7.28 -1.63 8.40
CA HIS A 76 8.57 -1.06 8.80
C HIS A 76 8.49 0.42 9.19
N GLY A 77 7.37 1.10 8.91
CA GLY A 77 7.17 2.52 9.21
C GLY A 77 7.80 3.47 8.19
N ASP A 78 8.30 2.95 7.07
CA ASP A 78 8.88 3.72 5.95
C ASP A 78 7.80 4.00 4.90
N LEU A 79 6.77 4.76 5.29
CA LEU A 79 5.72 5.29 4.40
C LEU A 79 6.21 6.50 3.60
#